data_AF-A0A7X9DEA4-F1
#
_entry.id   AF-A0A7X9DEA4-F1
#
_cell.length_a   1.000
_cell.length_b   1.000
_cell.length_c   1.000
_cell.angle_alpha   90.00
_cell.angle_beta   90.00
_cell.angle_gamma   90.00
#
_symmetry.space_group_name_H-M   'P 1'
#
loop_
_entity.id
_entity.type
_entity.pdbx_description
1 polymer ?
#
loop_
_entity_poly.entity_id
_entity_poly.type
_entity_poly.pdbx_seq_one_letter_code
_entity_poly.pdbx_strand_id
1 'polypeptide(L)'
;MFYNTASHLLFYSLLYGLDNFVSREGVCEGIALSPWQAGKRIVKKYYAEILLTKQSSKQYPVIITTDSEDIFKVIKDYIQQNISSIALRLSLLSKNNLQATFAFNEPLDHTLYDSVHIFFSAYIRCKTPHLVDDYFTIYMPIELFTIFRVKVSNYPTYNSLNDIEAQFLQFFNDPYNLFPSLPIILETMENNEFQKLIYFLLNEKILTPYHLYLLTRAFPQHALKIKYNISSNLISDILHVGKTIHRITARDMIEGIYAFEEILYLKLRTKPYFVFGNFIDQITNILHHIAIVSTFQKKTFETWFSEIEQSGLIYTILSHCDDVTIATAFNDNEKLFNQLSRYLSSRRINSIAVYLKNKYTYDHTILSQYTIVQLYLKNMSHINKLYAMPFNQLLKKYIHPQMMYYILFDCGWFTIATALKQTPKKLVYDCIQKFPQGAQYCILDVYDGVLNPNIVHDEMQIKKARQLVIQSLIKLHSNGTIHCEV
;
A
#
# COMPACT_ATOMS: atom_id res chain seq x y z
N MET A 1 11.66 -18.65 5.13
CA MET A 1 10.55 -17.67 5.18
C MET A 1 9.83 -17.77 3.85
N PHE A 2 8.55 -18.17 3.80
CA PHE A 2 7.83 -18.39 2.53
C PHE A 2 7.54 -17.08 1.76
N TYR A 3 7.76 -15.92 2.38
CA TYR A 3 7.48 -14.59 1.84
C TYR A 3 8.78 -13.79 1.75
N ASN A 4 9.45 -13.82 0.59
CA ASN A 4 10.58 -12.94 0.31
C ASN A 4 10.06 -11.51 0.12
N THR A 5 9.73 -10.86 1.23
CA THR A 5 8.91 -9.66 1.30
C THR A 5 9.51 -8.53 0.47
N ALA A 6 10.81 -8.31 0.57
CA ALA A 6 11.50 -7.27 -0.19
C ALA A 6 11.45 -7.52 -1.70
N SER A 7 11.65 -8.77 -2.14
CA SER A 7 11.50 -9.17 -3.54
C SER A 7 10.08 -8.96 -4.05
N HIS A 8 9.06 -9.35 -3.28
CA HIS A 8 7.65 -9.12 -3.64
C HIS A 8 7.33 -7.64 -3.81
N LEU A 9 7.69 -6.81 -2.83
CA LEU A 9 7.45 -5.38 -2.88
C LEU A 9 8.10 -4.72 -4.09
N LEU A 10 9.34 -5.09 -4.39
CA LEU A 10 10.08 -4.54 -5.52
C LEU A 10 9.55 -5.05 -6.86
N PHE A 11 9.27 -6.35 -6.97
CA PHE A 11 8.67 -6.96 -8.15
C PHE A 11 7.30 -6.34 -8.46
N TYR A 12 6.44 -6.19 -7.47
CA TYR A 12 5.12 -5.58 -7.65
C TYR A 12 5.19 -4.08 -7.99
N SER A 13 6.17 -3.37 -7.46
CA SER A 13 6.37 -1.94 -7.79
C SER A 13 6.82 -1.78 -9.26
N LEU A 14 7.75 -2.64 -9.70
CA LEU A 14 8.33 -2.59 -11.05
C LEU A 14 7.42 -3.23 -12.11
N LEU A 15 6.95 -4.45 -11.86
CA LEU A 15 6.37 -5.36 -12.85
C LEU A 15 4.95 -5.80 -12.46
N TYR A 16 4.16 -4.88 -11.88
CA TYR A 16 2.76 -5.11 -11.55
C TYR A 16 1.98 -5.77 -12.70
N GLY A 17 1.36 -6.91 -12.44
CA GLY A 17 0.53 -7.63 -13.41
C GLY A 17 1.31 -8.48 -14.44
N LEU A 18 2.63 -8.59 -14.34
CA LEU A 18 3.43 -9.42 -15.25
C LEU A 18 3.03 -10.90 -15.17
N ASP A 19 2.63 -11.39 -14.00
CA ASP A 19 2.05 -12.71 -13.77
C ASP A 19 0.88 -13.02 -14.74
N ASN A 20 0.02 -12.04 -15.00
CA ASN A 20 -1.10 -12.18 -15.94
C ASN A 20 -0.64 -12.28 -17.40
N PHE A 21 0.47 -11.63 -17.75
CA PHE A 21 1.06 -11.75 -19.08
C PHE A 21 1.67 -13.13 -19.28
N VAL A 22 2.40 -13.63 -18.28
CA VAL A 22 3.00 -14.97 -18.32
C VAL A 22 1.94 -16.07 -18.30
N SER A 23 0.81 -15.88 -17.59
CA SER A 23 -0.27 -16.87 -17.53
C SER A 23 -1.13 -16.95 -18.81
N ARG A 24 -1.35 -15.82 -19.51
CA ARG A 24 -2.13 -15.76 -20.76
C ARG A 24 -1.50 -16.56 -21.90
N GLU A 25 -0.18 -16.59 -21.99
CA GLU A 25 0.56 -17.39 -22.97
C GLU A 25 0.59 -18.89 -22.60
N GLY A 26 -0.12 -19.31 -21.54
CA GLY A 26 -0.29 -20.71 -21.17
C GLY A 26 0.87 -21.32 -20.38
N VAL A 27 1.90 -20.53 -20.08
CA VAL A 27 3.17 -21.00 -19.50
C VAL A 27 3.11 -21.12 -17.97
N CYS A 28 2.29 -20.31 -17.27
CA CYS A 28 2.47 -20.07 -15.83
C CYS A 28 1.21 -20.23 -14.96
N GLU A 29 1.36 -20.88 -13.80
CA GLU A 29 0.39 -20.94 -12.68
C GLU A 29 0.70 -19.91 -11.59
N GLY A 30 1.92 -19.37 -11.56
CA GLY A 30 2.34 -18.30 -10.65
C GLY A 30 3.85 -18.08 -10.70
N ILE A 31 4.28 -16.93 -10.17
CA ILE A 31 5.70 -16.57 -10.06
C ILE A 31 6.14 -16.69 -8.60
N ALA A 32 7.20 -17.46 -8.34
CA ALA A 32 7.85 -17.53 -7.04
C ALA A 32 9.14 -16.69 -7.06
N LEU A 33 9.33 -15.84 -6.06
CA LEU A 33 10.47 -14.93 -6.00
C LEU A 33 11.52 -15.45 -5.01
N SER A 34 12.80 -15.41 -5.39
CA SER A 34 13.93 -15.69 -4.48
C SER A 34 14.14 -14.55 -3.47
N PRO A 35 14.90 -14.78 -2.38
CA PRO A 35 15.44 -13.69 -1.56
C PRO A 35 16.37 -12.79 -2.38
N TRP A 36 16.65 -11.60 -1.87
CA TRP A 36 17.67 -10.73 -2.45
C TRP A 36 19.06 -11.35 -2.35
N GLN A 37 19.86 -11.11 -3.38
CA GLN A 37 21.26 -11.44 -3.46
C GLN A 37 22.03 -10.21 -3.92
N ALA A 38 23.31 -10.12 -3.57
CA ALA A 38 24.21 -9.06 -4.03
C ALA A 38 25.31 -9.67 -4.87
N GLY A 39 25.60 -9.06 -6.02
CA GLY A 39 26.63 -9.58 -6.91
C GLY A 39 26.79 -8.76 -8.18
N LYS A 40 27.69 -9.25 -9.04
CA LYS A 40 27.84 -8.71 -10.39
C LYS A 40 26.70 -9.19 -11.27
N ARG A 41 26.32 -8.34 -12.23
CA ARG A 41 25.35 -8.68 -13.26
C ARG A 41 25.86 -9.84 -14.12
N ILE A 42 25.04 -10.87 -14.29
CA ILE A 42 25.25 -11.94 -15.28
C ILE A 42 24.19 -11.78 -16.37
N VAL A 43 24.61 -11.38 -17.56
CA VAL A 43 23.72 -11.19 -18.72
C VAL A 43 23.57 -12.54 -19.43
N LYS A 44 22.34 -13.04 -19.50
CA LYS A 44 21.97 -14.27 -20.21
C LYS A 44 21.73 -14.01 -21.70
N LYS A 45 21.37 -15.07 -22.43
CA LYS A 45 21.13 -15.03 -23.88
C LYS A 45 20.14 -13.93 -24.29
N TYR A 46 19.09 -13.72 -23.51
CA TYR A 46 18.11 -12.66 -23.74
C TYR A 46 18.05 -11.70 -22.55
N TYR A 47 17.97 -10.40 -22.83
CA TYR A 47 17.81 -9.38 -21.80
C TYR A 47 17.05 -8.13 -22.27
N ALA A 48 16.36 -7.52 -21.32
CA ALA A 48 15.73 -6.22 -21.42
C ALA A 48 16.37 -5.27 -20.41
N GLU A 49 16.59 -4.03 -20.82
CA GLU A 49 17.02 -2.94 -19.96
C GLU A 49 15.88 -1.93 -19.82
N ILE A 50 15.57 -1.54 -18.58
CA ILE A 50 14.66 -0.46 -18.24
C ILE A 50 15.51 0.63 -17.59
N LEU A 51 15.72 1.74 -18.30
CA LEU A 51 16.52 2.85 -17.83
C LEU A 51 15.63 3.87 -17.11
N LEU A 52 15.72 3.92 -15.78
CA LEU A 52 15.02 4.91 -14.97
C LEU A 52 15.87 6.17 -14.83
N THR A 53 15.35 7.31 -15.27
CA THR A 53 16.05 8.60 -15.23
C THR A 53 15.35 9.56 -14.27
N LYS A 54 16.08 10.09 -13.29
CA LYS A 54 15.62 11.18 -12.41
C LYS A 54 15.87 12.53 -13.09
N GLN A 55 15.08 13.55 -12.80
CA GLN A 55 15.28 14.93 -13.30
C GLN A 55 16.70 15.48 -13.09
N SER A 56 17.44 15.01 -12.08
CA SER A 56 18.85 15.36 -11.85
C SER A 56 19.83 14.67 -12.82
N SER A 57 19.34 14.12 -13.93
CA SER A 57 20.05 13.29 -14.91
C SER A 57 20.70 12.01 -14.35
N LYS A 58 20.37 11.61 -13.12
CA LYS A 58 20.87 10.36 -12.54
C LYS A 58 20.07 9.19 -13.13
N GLN A 59 20.79 8.19 -13.62
CA GLN A 59 20.24 7.04 -14.31
C GLN A 59 20.38 5.77 -13.46
N TYR A 60 19.37 4.90 -13.54
CA TYR A 60 19.32 3.62 -12.86
C TYR A 60 18.89 2.51 -13.84
N PRO A 61 19.84 1.80 -14.46
CA PRO A 61 19.52 0.72 -15.38
C PRO A 61 19.05 -0.53 -14.64
N VAL A 62 17.78 -0.89 -14.78
CA VAL A 62 17.21 -2.15 -14.28
C VAL A 62 17.26 -3.18 -15.39
N ILE A 63 17.86 -4.34 -15.13
CA ILE A 63 18.11 -5.34 -16.18
C ILE A 63 17.39 -6.62 -15.85
N ILE A 64 16.61 -7.10 -16.81
CA ILE A 64 15.85 -8.34 -16.70
C ILE A 64 16.40 -9.32 -17.72
N THR A 65 16.84 -10.50 -17.28
CA THR A 65 17.54 -11.43 -18.15
C THR A 65 17.11 -12.88 -17.95
N THR A 66 17.07 -13.64 -19.05
CA THR A 66 16.59 -15.02 -19.10
C THR A 66 17.30 -15.80 -20.24
N ASP A 67 17.35 -17.12 -20.11
CA ASP A 67 17.81 -18.02 -21.18
C ASP A 67 16.65 -18.50 -22.06
N SER A 68 15.41 -18.32 -21.60
CA SER A 68 14.19 -18.78 -22.27
C SER A 68 13.62 -17.70 -23.17
N GLU A 69 13.47 -18.02 -24.46
CA GLU A 69 12.95 -17.11 -25.48
C GLU A 69 11.48 -16.76 -25.24
N ASP A 70 10.68 -17.74 -24.81
CA ASP A 70 9.26 -17.57 -24.54
C ASP A 70 9.04 -16.57 -23.40
N ILE A 71 9.79 -16.73 -22.29
CA ILE A 71 9.77 -15.78 -21.17
C ILE A 71 10.20 -14.39 -21.65
N PHE A 72 11.25 -14.30 -22.45
CA PHE A 72 11.75 -13.03 -22.95
C PHE A 72 10.71 -12.31 -23.81
N LYS A 73 9.99 -13.02 -24.68
CA LYS A 73 8.91 -12.46 -25.50
C LYS A 73 7.81 -11.86 -24.62
N VAL A 74 7.38 -12.57 -23.58
CA VAL A 74 6.38 -12.08 -22.61
C VAL A 74 6.87 -10.82 -21.90
N ILE A 75 8.11 -10.81 -21.39
CA ILE A 75 8.70 -9.66 -20.71
C ILE A 75 8.79 -8.45 -21.66
N LYS A 76 9.20 -8.68 -22.91
CA LYS A 76 9.29 -7.66 -23.94
C LYS A 76 7.93 -7.01 -24.20
N ASP A 77 6.90 -7.82 -24.44
CA ASP A 77 5.54 -7.33 -24.69
C ASP A 77 4.99 -6.56 -23.47
N TYR A 78 5.25 -7.06 -22.26
CA TYR A 78 4.88 -6.37 -21.02
C TYR A 78 5.53 -4.99 -20.92
N ILE A 79 6.85 -4.90 -21.09
CA ILE A 79 7.61 -3.65 -20.97
C ILE A 79 7.13 -2.63 -22.00
N GLN A 80 6.95 -3.04 -23.25
CA GLN A 80 6.48 -2.16 -24.32
C GLN A 80 5.10 -1.55 -24.02
N GLN A 81 4.20 -2.33 -23.41
CA GLN A 81 2.85 -1.87 -23.06
C GLN A 81 2.80 -1.05 -21.77
N ASN A 82 3.77 -1.21 -20.87
CA ASN A 82 3.67 -0.68 -19.49
C ASN A 82 4.76 0.31 -19.08
N ILE A 83 5.73 0.66 -19.94
CA ILE A 83 6.88 1.50 -19.55
C ILE A 83 6.50 2.83 -18.87
N SER A 84 5.50 3.53 -19.39
CA SER A 84 5.00 4.79 -18.81
C SER A 84 4.39 4.55 -17.42
N SER A 85 3.65 3.45 -17.27
CA SER A 85 3.07 3.05 -15.99
C SER A 85 4.14 2.64 -14.98
N ILE A 86 5.23 1.99 -15.40
CA ILE A 86 6.38 1.67 -14.52
C ILE A 86 6.96 2.95 -13.93
N ALA A 87 7.29 3.93 -14.79
CA ALA A 87 7.85 5.22 -14.35
C ALA A 87 6.91 5.93 -13.37
N LEU A 88 5.62 5.98 -13.70
CA LEU A 88 4.58 6.63 -12.93
C LEU A 88 4.40 6.00 -11.53
N ARG A 89 4.35 4.66 -11.45
CA ARG A 89 4.23 3.91 -10.18
C ARG A 89 5.43 4.16 -9.27
N LEU A 90 6.64 4.01 -9.79
CA LEU A 90 7.85 4.27 -9.01
C LEU A 90 7.95 5.73 -8.60
N SER A 91 7.49 6.65 -9.43
CA SER A 91 7.51 8.07 -9.11
C SER A 91 6.63 8.41 -7.91
N LEU A 92 5.43 7.84 -7.85
CA LEU A 92 4.56 8.01 -6.69
C LEU A 92 5.11 7.33 -5.44
N LEU A 93 5.49 6.06 -5.55
CA LEU A 93 5.97 5.29 -4.39
C LEU A 93 7.24 5.92 -3.80
N SER A 94 8.18 6.35 -4.64
CA SER A 94 9.44 6.94 -4.19
C SER A 94 9.36 8.45 -3.94
N LYS A 95 8.28 9.11 -4.38
CA LYS A 95 8.11 10.58 -4.41
C LYS A 95 9.24 11.30 -5.19
N ASN A 96 9.76 10.65 -6.24
CA ASN A 96 10.72 11.24 -7.17
C ASN A 96 10.10 11.30 -8.55
N ASN A 97 10.24 12.39 -9.31
CA ASN A 97 9.82 12.41 -10.70
C ASN A 97 10.82 11.59 -11.55
N LEU A 98 10.37 10.43 -12.03
CA LEU A 98 11.15 9.48 -12.83
C LEU A 98 10.56 9.35 -14.23
N GLN A 99 11.45 9.24 -15.20
CA GLN A 99 11.13 8.83 -16.57
C GLN A 99 11.71 7.44 -16.81
N ALA A 100 11.11 6.67 -17.71
CA ALA A 100 11.62 5.35 -18.06
C ALA A 100 11.71 5.19 -19.58
N THR A 101 12.83 4.66 -20.04
CA THR A 101 13.02 4.16 -21.41
C THR A 101 13.41 2.67 -21.35
N PHE A 102 13.37 1.98 -22.49
CA PHE A 102 13.74 0.57 -22.56
C PHE A 102 14.61 0.26 -23.78
N ALA A 103 15.42 -0.77 -23.66
CA ALA A 103 16.21 -1.37 -24.74
C ALA A 103 16.16 -2.91 -24.64
N PHE A 104 16.34 -3.61 -25.76
CA PHE A 104 16.27 -5.07 -25.83
C PHE A 104 17.47 -5.64 -26.58
N ASN A 105 18.23 -6.52 -25.92
CA ASN A 105 19.41 -7.17 -26.48
C ASN A 105 20.44 -6.21 -27.13
N GLU A 106 20.45 -4.94 -26.74
CA GLU A 106 21.41 -3.94 -27.22
C GLU A 106 22.70 -3.98 -26.39
N PRO A 107 23.89 -3.89 -27.01
CA PRO A 107 25.15 -4.02 -26.30
C PRO A 107 25.23 -3.07 -25.11
N LEU A 108 25.24 -3.65 -23.91
CA LEU A 108 25.30 -2.90 -22.65
C LEU A 108 26.66 -2.24 -22.50
N ASP A 109 26.66 -0.97 -22.09
CA ASP A 109 27.88 -0.20 -21.89
C ASP A 109 28.81 -0.90 -20.88
N HIS A 110 30.07 -1.12 -21.29
CA HIS A 110 30.99 -2.01 -20.57
C HIS A 110 31.40 -1.47 -19.18
N THR A 111 31.21 -0.17 -18.94
CA THR A 111 31.51 0.50 -17.68
C THR A 111 30.54 0.15 -16.53
N LEU A 112 29.37 -0.40 -16.83
CA LEU A 112 28.35 -0.81 -15.85
C LEU A 112 28.51 -2.25 -15.33
N TYR A 113 29.52 -3.00 -15.81
CA TYR A 113 29.72 -4.41 -15.40
C TYR A 113 30.36 -4.58 -14.03
N ASP A 114 30.98 -3.54 -13.48
CA ASP A 114 31.72 -3.62 -12.21
C ASP A 114 30.98 -3.09 -10.98
N SER A 115 29.77 -2.52 -11.15
CA SER A 115 28.96 -2.08 -10.02
C SER A 115 28.22 -3.25 -9.34
N VAL A 116 28.11 -3.18 -8.02
CA VAL A 116 27.35 -4.15 -7.23
C VAL A 116 25.87 -3.95 -7.48
N HIS A 117 25.20 -5.03 -7.88
CA HIS A 117 23.76 -5.06 -8.09
C HIS A 117 23.10 -5.87 -6.98
N ILE A 118 21.90 -5.45 -6.59
CA ILE A 118 20.96 -6.29 -5.86
C ILE A 118 20.09 -6.99 -6.89
N PHE A 119 19.91 -8.29 -6.73
CA PHE A 119 19.11 -9.07 -7.66
C PHE A 119 18.28 -10.14 -6.95
N PHE A 120 17.23 -10.57 -7.64
CA PHE A 120 16.44 -11.74 -7.25
C PHE A 120 15.92 -12.43 -8.51
N SER A 121 15.65 -13.72 -8.39
CA SER A 121 15.14 -14.56 -9.47
C SER A 121 13.63 -14.76 -9.31
N ALA A 122 12.92 -14.69 -10.43
CA ALA A 122 11.51 -14.98 -10.56
C ALA A 122 11.36 -16.33 -11.28
N TYR A 123 11.01 -17.36 -10.51
CA TYR A 123 10.79 -18.72 -10.99
C TYR A 123 9.36 -18.87 -11.46
N ILE A 124 9.18 -19.31 -12.70
CA ILE A 124 7.89 -19.52 -13.32
C ILE A 124 7.42 -20.93 -12.98
N ARG A 125 6.27 -21.04 -12.32
CA ARG A 125 5.65 -22.35 -12.05
C ARG A 125 4.83 -22.75 -13.27
N CYS A 126 5.27 -23.77 -13.99
CA CYS A 126 4.60 -24.23 -15.21
C CYS A 126 3.64 -25.40 -14.96
N LYS A 127 2.61 -25.52 -15.80
CA LYS A 127 1.55 -26.57 -15.73
C LYS A 127 2.09 -27.99 -15.88
N THR A 128 3.23 -28.13 -16.56
CA THR A 128 3.98 -29.37 -16.75
C THR A 128 5.42 -29.11 -16.35
N PRO A 129 6.09 -30.00 -15.58
CA PRO A 129 7.49 -29.83 -15.26
C PRO A 129 8.29 -29.78 -16.57
N HIS A 130 8.82 -28.60 -16.92
CA HIS A 130 9.79 -28.48 -17.98
C HIS A 130 11.13 -29.07 -17.49
N LEU A 131 11.94 -29.58 -18.41
CA LEU A 131 13.28 -30.12 -18.12
C LEU A 131 14.26 -29.06 -17.60
N VAL A 132 13.92 -27.77 -17.75
CA VAL A 132 14.70 -26.62 -17.31
C VAL A 132 13.77 -25.73 -16.48
N ASP A 133 14.22 -25.32 -15.29
CA ASP A 133 13.51 -24.31 -14.51
C ASP A 133 13.46 -23.01 -15.33
N ASP A 134 12.26 -22.63 -15.77
CA ASP A 134 12.01 -21.38 -16.47
C ASP A 134 12.05 -20.24 -15.45
N TYR A 135 13.10 -19.41 -15.51
CA TYR A 135 13.23 -18.25 -14.63
C TYR A 135 13.89 -17.08 -15.35
N PHE A 136 13.60 -15.88 -14.83
CA PHE A 136 14.31 -14.67 -15.18
C PHE A 136 14.89 -14.03 -13.91
N THR A 137 15.96 -13.26 -14.08
CA THR A 137 16.61 -12.56 -12.97
C THR A 137 16.54 -11.06 -13.22
N ILE A 138 16.20 -10.31 -12.17
CA ILE A 138 16.14 -8.84 -12.20
C ILE A 138 17.33 -8.30 -11.42
N TYR A 139 18.19 -7.54 -12.10
CA TYR A 139 19.35 -6.85 -11.52
C TYR A 139 19.05 -5.36 -11.39
N MET A 140 19.34 -4.79 -10.21
CA MET A 140 19.18 -3.37 -9.94
C MET A 140 20.46 -2.81 -9.33
N PRO A 141 20.94 -1.65 -9.81
CA PRO A 141 22.09 -1.00 -9.20
C PRO A 141 21.76 -0.60 -7.77
N ILE A 142 22.71 -0.75 -6.85
CA ILE A 142 22.51 -0.45 -5.44
C ILE A 142 22.06 1.01 -5.21
N GLU A 143 22.47 1.92 -6.07
CA GLU A 143 22.09 3.33 -6.03
C GLU A 143 20.60 3.56 -6.31
N LEU A 144 19.91 2.63 -7.00
CA LEU A 144 18.46 2.72 -7.23
C LEU A 144 17.73 2.84 -5.89
N PHE A 145 18.17 2.11 -4.86
CA PHE A 145 17.51 2.08 -3.55
C PHE A 145 17.52 3.43 -2.82
N THR A 146 18.37 4.37 -3.25
CA THR A 146 18.35 5.75 -2.74
C THR A 146 17.03 6.47 -3.04
N ILE A 147 16.28 6.06 -4.08
CA ILE A 147 14.94 6.62 -4.33
C ILE A 147 13.95 6.25 -3.22
N PHE A 148 14.15 5.11 -2.57
CA PHE A 148 13.39 4.64 -1.40
C PHE A 148 14.02 5.08 -0.07
N ARG A 149 14.84 6.14 -0.09
CA ARG A 149 15.52 6.71 1.08
C ARG A 149 16.45 5.73 1.82
N VAL A 150 16.84 4.64 1.17
CA VAL A 150 17.85 3.71 1.69
C VAL A 150 19.20 4.41 1.64
N LYS A 151 19.91 4.44 2.77
CA LYS A 151 21.26 5.01 2.85
C LYS A 151 22.24 4.03 2.24
N VAL A 152 22.76 4.37 1.07
CA VAL A 152 23.78 3.59 0.37
C VAL A 152 25.13 4.28 0.55
N SER A 153 26.07 3.64 1.22
CA SER A 153 27.46 4.13 1.31
C SER A 153 28.30 3.52 0.20
N ASN A 154 29.15 4.33 -0.45
CA ASN A 154 30.10 3.87 -1.47
C ASN A 154 31.27 3.04 -0.89
N TYR A 155 31.30 2.79 0.42
CA TYR A 155 32.35 2.01 1.06
C TYR A 155 31.99 0.52 1.07
N PRO A 156 32.84 -0.36 0.52
CA PRO A 156 32.57 -1.80 0.38
C PRO A 156 32.49 -2.57 1.72
N THR A 157 32.72 -1.90 2.85
CA THR A 157 32.82 -2.52 4.19
C THR A 157 31.59 -2.37 5.07
N TYR A 158 30.57 -1.57 4.72
CA TYR A 158 29.58 -1.14 5.75
C TYR A 158 28.09 -1.15 5.43
N ASN A 159 27.64 -1.71 4.31
CA ASN A 159 26.22 -2.05 4.18
C ASN A 159 26.09 -3.54 3.89
N SER A 160 25.73 -4.33 4.92
CA SER A 160 25.32 -5.71 4.66
C SER A 160 24.02 -5.68 3.83
N LEU A 161 23.82 -6.66 2.94
CA LEU A 161 22.58 -6.78 2.17
C LEU A 161 21.33 -6.73 3.07
N ASN A 162 21.45 -7.32 4.27
CA ASN A 162 20.41 -7.31 5.28
C ASN A 162 20.06 -5.89 5.78
N ASP A 163 21.04 -4.98 5.89
CA ASP A 163 20.79 -3.60 6.32
C ASP A 163 20.05 -2.80 5.25
N ILE A 164 20.36 -3.05 3.97
CA ILE A 164 19.68 -2.43 2.84
C ILE A 164 18.25 -2.95 2.77
N GLU A 165 18.08 -4.27 2.90
CA GLU A 165 16.76 -4.91 2.94
C GLU A 165 15.93 -4.36 4.11
N ALA A 166 16.49 -4.28 5.33
CA ALA A 166 15.80 -3.74 6.49
C ALA A 166 15.36 -2.28 6.29
N GLN A 167 16.22 -1.41 5.75
CA GLN A 167 15.87 -0.02 5.43
C GLN A 167 14.79 0.08 4.35
N PHE A 168 14.87 -0.76 3.31
CA PHE A 168 13.86 -0.83 2.27
C PHE A 168 12.50 -1.28 2.83
N LEU A 169 12.50 -2.31 3.67
CA LEU A 169 11.27 -2.77 4.35
C LEU A 169 10.72 -1.71 5.30
N GLN A 170 11.60 -0.98 6.00
CA GLN A 170 11.20 0.14 6.86
C GLN A 170 10.51 1.25 6.05
N PHE A 171 10.96 1.53 4.83
CA PHE A 171 10.32 2.50 3.95
C PHE A 171 8.85 2.14 3.67
N PHE A 172 8.57 0.87 3.33
CA PHE A 172 7.21 0.40 3.05
C PHE A 172 6.36 0.16 4.31
N ASN A 173 6.99 -0.11 5.45
CA ASN A 173 6.30 -0.25 6.73
C ASN A 173 5.91 1.10 7.36
N ASP A 174 6.41 2.22 6.83
CA ASP A 174 6.05 3.55 7.24
C ASP A 174 4.90 4.11 6.36
N PRO A 175 3.67 4.22 6.89
CA PRO A 175 2.50 4.65 6.13
C PRO A 175 2.64 6.04 5.49
N TYR A 176 3.38 6.96 6.12
CA TYR A 176 3.54 8.32 5.60
C TYR A 176 4.39 8.36 4.32
N ASN A 177 5.33 7.42 4.18
CA ASN A 177 6.09 7.29 2.93
C ASN A 177 5.22 6.82 1.78
N LEU A 178 4.14 6.09 2.06
CA LEU A 178 3.19 5.59 1.07
C LEU A 178 2.10 6.60 0.69
N PHE A 179 2.13 7.80 1.27
CA PHE A 179 1.22 8.87 0.85
C PHE A 179 1.45 9.23 -0.62
N PRO A 180 0.39 9.31 -1.42
CA PRO A 180 0.51 9.79 -2.79
C PRO A 180 0.91 11.26 -2.76
N SER A 181 2.07 11.58 -3.34
CA SER A 181 2.56 12.95 -3.43
C SER A 181 1.70 13.75 -4.40
N LEU A 182 0.98 14.76 -3.90
CA LEU A 182 0.15 15.62 -4.72
C LEU A 182 0.96 16.36 -5.82
N PRO A 183 2.17 16.90 -5.56
CA PRO A 183 3.03 17.44 -6.62
C PRO A 183 3.27 16.44 -7.76
N ILE A 184 3.60 15.19 -7.43
CA ILE A 184 3.85 14.16 -8.44
C ILE A 184 2.56 13.84 -9.20
N ILE A 185 1.40 13.72 -8.53
CA ILE A 185 0.10 13.55 -9.21
C ILE A 185 -0.16 14.70 -10.19
N LEU A 186 0.06 15.94 -9.77
CA LEU A 186 -0.16 17.12 -10.60
C LEU A 186 0.83 17.21 -11.78
N GLU A 187 2.02 16.65 -11.66
CA GLU A 187 3.01 16.61 -12.74
C GLU A 187 2.77 15.46 -13.72
N THR A 188 2.53 14.25 -13.22
CA THR A 188 2.68 13.02 -14.01
C THR A 188 1.36 12.37 -14.40
N MET A 189 0.27 12.57 -13.66
CA MET A 189 -1.02 11.94 -13.96
C MET A 189 -1.68 12.58 -15.18
N GLU A 190 -2.27 11.78 -16.07
CA GLU A 190 -3.01 12.30 -17.22
C GLU A 190 -4.26 13.08 -16.82
N ASN A 191 -4.67 14.06 -17.64
CA ASN A 191 -5.81 14.92 -17.35
C ASN A 191 -7.11 14.14 -17.09
N ASN A 192 -7.40 13.11 -17.90
CA ASN A 192 -8.61 12.30 -17.76
C ASN A 192 -8.65 11.56 -16.40
N GLU A 193 -7.54 10.93 -15.99
CA GLU A 193 -7.45 10.25 -14.70
C GLU A 193 -7.50 11.24 -13.54
N PHE A 194 -6.82 12.38 -13.66
CA PHE A 194 -6.84 13.43 -12.65
C PHE A 194 -8.25 14.02 -12.47
N GLN A 195 -8.98 14.27 -13.56
CA GLN A 195 -10.36 14.72 -13.53
C GLN A 195 -11.27 13.72 -12.81
N LYS A 196 -11.17 12.43 -13.15
CA LYS A 196 -11.93 11.36 -12.48
C LYS A 196 -11.65 11.31 -10.99
N LEU A 197 -10.38 11.40 -10.60
CA LEU A 197 -9.96 11.45 -9.20
C LEU A 197 -10.59 12.63 -8.45
N ILE A 198 -10.51 13.85 -9.02
CA ILE A 198 -11.06 15.05 -8.39
C ILE A 198 -12.58 14.95 -8.21
N TYR A 199 -13.32 14.55 -9.26
CA TYR A 199 -14.78 14.38 -9.15
C TYR A 199 -15.18 13.29 -8.16
N PHE A 200 -14.43 12.20 -8.11
CA PHE A 200 -14.64 11.17 -7.11
C PHE A 200 -14.53 11.74 -5.68
N LEU A 201 -13.45 12.47 -5.40
CA LEU A 201 -13.23 13.05 -4.06
C LEU A 201 -14.28 14.13 -3.72
N LEU A 202 -14.76 14.89 -4.70
CA LEU A 202 -15.86 15.85 -4.52
C LEU A 202 -17.18 15.13 -4.22
N ASN A 203 -17.51 14.06 -4.94
CA ASN A 203 -18.75 13.30 -4.76
C ASN A 203 -18.84 12.64 -3.38
N GLU A 204 -17.70 12.14 -2.86
CA GLU A 204 -17.60 11.60 -1.51
C GLU A 204 -17.59 12.69 -0.42
N LYS A 205 -17.72 13.97 -0.79
CA LYS A 205 -17.65 15.14 0.11
C LYS A 205 -16.33 15.22 0.89
N ILE A 206 -15.28 14.66 0.33
CA ILE A 206 -13.92 14.67 0.87
C ILE A 206 -13.22 15.96 0.48
N LEU A 207 -13.32 16.31 -0.80
CA LEU A 207 -12.81 17.55 -1.34
C LEU A 207 -13.93 18.58 -1.35
N THR A 208 -13.60 19.82 -1.04
CA THR A 208 -14.55 20.95 -1.09
C THR A 208 -13.95 22.08 -1.94
N PRO A 209 -14.76 23.07 -2.37
CA PRO A 209 -14.24 24.24 -3.07
C PRO A 209 -13.13 24.96 -2.28
N TYR A 210 -13.18 24.93 -0.95
CA TYR A 210 -12.12 25.44 -0.07
C TYR A 210 -10.81 24.68 -0.23
N HIS A 211 -10.84 23.35 -0.18
CA HIS A 211 -9.63 22.56 -0.39
C HIS A 211 -9.03 22.81 -1.79
N LEU A 212 -9.87 22.83 -2.84
CA LEU A 212 -9.40 23.15 -4.19
C LEU A 212 -8.79 24.55 -4.29
N TYR A 213 -9.37 25.53 -3.60
CA TYR A 213 -8.80 26.87 -3.50
C TYR A 213 -7.39 26.83 -2.88
N LEU A 214 -7.22 26.14 -1.74
CA LEU A 214 -5.91 25.96 -1.09
C LEU A 214 -4.91 25.29 -2.02
N LEU A 215 -5.30 24.23 -2.75
CA LEU A 215 -4.42 23.53 -3.68
C LEU A 215 -3.95 24.43 -4.83
N THR A 216 -4.83 25.27 -5.40
CA THR A 216 -4.43 26.23 -6.45
C THR A 216 -3.47 27.30 -5.96
N ARG A 217 -3.45 27.58 -4.65
CA ARG A 217 -2.52 28.53 -4.01
C ARG A 217 -1.21 27.88 -3.61
N ALA A 218 -1.27 26.63 -3.15
CA ALA A 218 -0.08 25.83 -2.81
C ALA A 218 0.75 25.48 -4.05
N PHE A 219 0.10 25.25 -5.20
CA PHE A 219 0.76 24.88 -6.45
C PHE A 219 0.34 25.80 -7.61
N PRO A 220 0.79 27.07 -7.61
CA PRO A 220 0.39 28.05 -8.61
C PRO A 220 0.77 27.60 -10.04
N GLN A 221 1.89 26.90 -10.20
CA GLN A 221 2.34 26.35 -11.47
C GLN A 221 1.40 25.28 -12.05
N HIS A 222 0.59 24.63 -11.22
CA HIS A 222 -0.39 23.61 -11.62
C HIS A 222 -1.83 24.12 -11.56
N ALA A 223 -2.06 25.39 -11.23
CA ALA A 223 -3.41 25.94 -11.06
C ALA A 223 -4.26 25.82 -12.34
N LEU A 224 -3.65 25.95 -13.53
CA LEU A 224 -4.33 25.74 -14.80
C LEU A 224 -4.77 24.29 -14.97
N LYS A 225 -3.91 23.31 -14.67
CA LYS A 225 -4.26 21.89 -14.72
C LYS A 225 -5.47 21.61 -13.82
N ILE A 226 -5.50 22.15 -12.60
CA ILE A 226 -6.64 22.00 -11.70
C ILE A 226 -7.91 22.59 -12.33
N LYS A 227 -7.86 23.83 -12.82
CA LYS A 227 -9.01 24.52 -13.42
C LYS A 227 -9.54 23.82 -14.67
N TYR A 228 -8.67 23.31 -15.55
CA TYR A 228 -9.08 22.63 -16.77
C TYR A 228 -9.79 21.30 -16.52
N ASN A 229 -9.54 20.67 -15.37
CA ASN A 229 -10.10 19.35 -15.05
C ASN A 229 -11.35 19.41 -14.17
N ILE A 230 -11.88 20.60 -13.86
CA ILE A 230 -13.10 20.79 -13.07
C ILE A 230 -14.15 21.59 -13.84
N SER A 231 -15.41 21.55 -13.38
CA SER A 231 -16.53 22.26 -14.01
C SER A 231 -16.44 23.77 -13.79
N SER A 232 -17.03 24.54 -14.72
CA SER A 232 -17.14 26.01 -14.61
C SER A 232 -17.86 26.46 -13.34
N ASN A 233 -18.90 25.72 -12.91
CA ASN A 233 -19.61 25.99 -11.67
C ASN A 233 -18.67 25.87 -10.46
N LEU A 234 -17.85 24.82 -10.41
CA LEU A 234 -16.90 24.64 -9.32
C LEU A 234 -15.79 25.70 -9.34
N ILE A 235 -15.37 26.17 -10.51
CA ILE A 235 -14.45 27.31 -10.63
C ILE A 235 -15.08 28.56 -10.01
N SER A 236 -16.37 28.81 -10.28
CA SER A 236 -17.10 29.93 -9.66
C SER A 236 -17.13 29.81 -8.14
N ASP A 237 -17.40 28.61 -7.61
CA ASP A 237 -17.42 28.36 -6.16
C ASP A 237 -16.03 28.59 -5.53
N ILE A 238 -14.96 28.12 -6.17
CA ILE A 238 -13.57 28.33 -5.73
C ILE A 238 -13.25 29.83 -5.70
N LEU A 239 -13.64 30.58 -6.73
CA LEU A 239 -13.42 32.02 -6.79
C LEU A 239 -14.25 32.76 -5.73
N HIS A 240 -15.47 32.31 -5.46
CA HIS A 240 -16.32 32.86 -4.40
C HIS A 240 -15.68 32.64 -3.02
N VAL A 241 -15.21 31.44 -2.73
CA VAL A 241 -14.45 31.12 -1.51
C VAL A 241 -13.18 31.98 -1.40
N GLY A 242 -12.48 32.20 -2.51
CA GLY A 242 -11.32 33.08 -2.55
C GLY A 242 -11.62 34.55 -2.24
N LYS A 243 -12.86 35.01 -2.45
CA LYS A 243 -13.30 36.38 -2.10
C LYS A 243 -13.69 36.50 -0.62
N THR A 244 -14.17 35.43 0.01
CA THR A 244 -14.59 35.44 1.42
C THR A 244 -13.41 35.28 2.38
N ILE A 245 -12.35 34.59 1.96
CA ILE A 245 -11.15 34.38 2.79
C ILE A 245 -10.18 35.54 2.63
N HIS A 246 -9.99 36.30 3.71
CA HIS A 246 -9.17 37.52 3.70
C HIS A 246 -7.66 37.25 3.80
N ARG A 247 -7.25 36.13 4.40
CA ARG A 247 -5.83 35.76 4.53
C ARG A 247 -5.65 34.25 4.54
N ILE A 248 -4.81 33.74 3.65
CA ILE A 248 -4.29 32.37 3.67
C ILE A 248 -2.87 32.42 4.20
N THR A 249 -2.55 31.51 5.11
CA THR A 249 -1.24 31.35 5.71
C THR A 249 -0.57 30.06 5.22
N ALA A 250 0.74 29.93 5.50
CA ALA A 250 1.45 28.68 5.22
C ALA A 250 0.83 27.47 5.95
N ARG A 251 0.25 27.69 7.13
CA ARG A 251 -0.47 26.69 7.91
C ARG A 251 -1.63 26.09 7.12
N ASP A 252 -2.49 26.95 6.56
CA ASP A 252 -3.69 26.53 5.83
C ASP A 252 -3.31 25.74 4.57
N MET A 253 -2.20 26.10 3.90
CA MET A 253 -1.69 25.35 2.76
C MET A 253 -1.19 23.96 3.16
N ILE A 254 -0.43 23.85 4.25
CA ILE A 254 0.04 22.55 4.77
C ILE A 254 -1.14 21.65 5.13
N GLU A 255 -2.16 22.22 5.78
CA GLU A 255 -3.38 21.51 6.13
C GLU A 255 -4.11 20.98 4.89
N GLY A 256 -4.35 21.84 3.90
CA GLY A 256 -5.03 21.45 2.66
C GLY A 256 -4.31 20.35 1.88
N ILE A 257 -2.98 20.42 1.80
CA ILE A 257 -2.16 19.37 1.17
C ILE A 257 -2.28 18.07 1.97
N TYR A 258 -2.04 18.12 3.27
CA TYR A 258 -2.05 16.93 4.12
C TYR A 258 -3.42 16.23 4.09
N ALA A 259 -4.50 17.00 4.22
CA ALA A 259 -5.86 16.48 4.17
C ALA A 259 -6.13 15.74 2.86
N PHE A 260 -5.66 16.28 1.72
CA PHE A 260 -5.79 15.62 0.43
C PHE A 260 -5.00 14.31 0.38
N GLU A 261 -3.71 14.35 0.71
CA GLU A 261 -2.80 13.20 0.56
C GLU A 261 -3.20 12.04 1.48
N GLU A 262 -3.55 12.31 2.74
CA GLU A 262 -3.97 11.27 3.68
C GLU A 262 -5.29 10.63 3.23
N ILE A 263 -6.30 11.44 2.86
CA ILE A 263 -7.59 10.87 2.50
C ILE A 263 -7.45 10.03 1.24
N LEU A 264 -6.66 10.48 0.26
CA LEU A 264 -6.37 9.68 -0.92
C LEU A 264 -5.69 8.36 -0.53
N TYR A 265 -4.63 8.40 0.30
CA TYR A 265 -3.98 7.19 0.82
C TYR A 265 -4.96 6.20 1.48
N LEU A 266 -5.82 6.70 2.39
CA LEU A 266 -6.79 5.88 3.11
C LEU A 266 -7.83 5.24 2.17
N LYS A 267 -8.23 5.93 1.11
CA LYS A 267 -9.15 5.38 0.11
C LYS A 267 -8.47 4.34 -0.76
N LEU A 268 -7.27 4.62 -1.25
CA LEU A 268 -6.49 3.70 -2.09
C LEU A 268 -6.14 2.39 -1.37
N ARG A 269 -5.97 2.39 -0.04
CA ARG A 269 -5.62 1.17 0.70
C ARG A 269 -6.81 0.28 1.09
N THR A 270 -8.04 0.82 1.13
CA THR A 270 -9.18 0.13 1.79
C THR A 270 -10.23 -0.45 0.85
N LYS A 271 -10.28 -0.04 -0.42
CA LYS A 271 -11.35 -0.47 -1.33
C LYS A 271 -10.80 -0.95 -2.68
N PRO A 272 -10.78 -2.28 -2.95
CA PRO A 272 -10.37 -2.83 -4.24
C PRO A 272 -11.37 -2.55 -5.38
N TYR A 273 -12.56 -2.02 -5.08
CA TYR A 273 -13.58 -1.63 -6.07
C TYR A 273 -13.49 -0.15 -6.51
N PHE A 274 -12.43 0.55 -6.11
CA PHE A 274 -12.07 1.84 -6.68
C PHE A 274 -11.47 1.63 -8.07
N VAL A 275 -12.32 1.39 -9.07
CA VAL A 275 -11.89 1.23 -10.47
C VAL A 275 -11.91 2.62 -11.13
N PHE A 276 -10.83 3.37 -11.03
CA PHE A 276 -10.71 4.74 -11.57
C PHE A 276 -9.48 4.91 -12.45
N GLY A 277 -9.57 4.47 -13.70
CA GLY A 277 -8.43 4.55 -14.61
C GLY A 277 -7.37 3.50 -14.27
N ASN A 278 -6.48 3.23 -15.22
CA ASN A 278 -5.54 2.12 -15.09
C ASN A 278 -4.56 2.38 -13.94
N PHE A 279 -4.17 3.63 -13.71
CA PHE A 279 -3.14 3.94 -12.75
C PHE A 279 -3.56 3.83 -11.28
N ILE A 280 -4.70 4.42 -10.92
CA ILE A 280 -5.21 4.39 -9.53
C ILE A 280 -5.46 2.95 -9.09
N ASP A 281 -5.95 2.11 -9.99
CA ASP A 281 -6.18 0.70 -9.75
C ASP A 281 -4.86 -0.03 -9.46
N GLN A 282 -3.81 0.23 -10.24
CA GLN A 282 -2.48 -0.34 -9.99
C GLN A 282 -1.94 0.07 -8.62
N ILE A 283 -2.02 1.36 -8.27
CA ILE A 283 -1.54 1.86 -6.96
C ILE A 283 -2.36 1.26 -5.81
N THR A 284 -3.68 1.16 -5.96
CA THR A 284 -4.57 0.52 -4.99
C THR A 284 -4.15 -0.92 -4.74
N ASN A 285 -3.92 -1.69 -5.82
CA ASN A 285 -3.51 -3.09 -5.71
C ASN A 285 -2.11 -3.24 -5.12
N ILE A 286 -1.17 -2.32 -5.42
CA ILE A 286 0.17 -2.32 -4.82
C ILE A 286 0.10 -2.02 -3.32
N LEU A 287 -0.64 -0.99 -2.90
CA LEU A 287 -0.81 -0.67 -1.47
C LEU A 287 -1.52 -1.80 -0.73
N HIS A 288 -2.48 -2.47 -1.38
CA HIS A 288 -3.13 -3.65 -0.83
C HIS A 288 -2.14 -4.81 -0.66
N HIS A 289 -1.31 -5.08 -1.68
CA HIS A 289 -0.28 -6.11 -1.63
C HIS A 289 0.77 -5.80 -0.54
N ILE A 290 1.19 -4.55 -0.38
CA ILE A 290 2.06 -4.10 0.73
C ILE A 290 1.41 -4.43 2.09
N ALA A 291 0.12 -4.15 2.27
CA ALA A 291 -0.59 -4.44 3.52
C ALA A 291 -0.70 -5.94 3.80
N ILE A 292 -0.90 -6.75 2.76
CA ILE A 292 -0.91 -8.21 2.83
C ILE A 292 0.46 -8.73 3.28
N VAL A 293 1.52 -8.36 2.55
CA VAL A 293 2.85 -8.91 2.79
C VAL A 293 3.39 -8.45 4.15
N SER A 294 3.17 -7.19 4.55
CA SER A 294 3.55 -6.70 5.89
C SER A 294 2.83 -7.44 7.03
N THR A 295 1.61 -7.93 6.82
CA THR A 295 0.90 -8.75 7.81
C THR A 295 1.59 -10.11 8.00
N PHE A 296 2.00 -10.74 6.90
CA PHE A 296 2.66 -12.04 6.92
C PHE A 296 4.16 -11.99 7.21
N GLN A 297 4.80 -10.83 7.05
CA GLN A 297 6.16 -10.57 7.52
C GLN A 297 6.26 -10.74 9.04
N LYS A 298 5.21 -10.36 9.78
CA LYS A 298 5.20 -10.39 11.25
C LYS A 298 4.81 -11.74 11.84
N LYS A 299 3.83 -12.41 11.24
CA LYS A 299 3.30 -13.71 11.69
C LYS A 299 2.88 -14.51 10.48
N THR A 300 3.24 -15.80 10.43
CA THR A 300 2.77 -16.68 9.35
C THR A 300 1.27 -16.92 9.45
N PHE A 301 0.65 -17.38 8.36
CA PHE A 301 -0.77 -17.74 8.38
C PHE A 301 -1.08 -18.82 9.44
N GLU A 302 -0.19 -19.79 9.66
CA GLU A 302 -0.41 -20.81 10.69
C GLU A 302 -0.42 -20.22 12.11
N THR A 303 0.45 -19.23 12.36
CA THR A 303 0.50 -18.52 13.64
C THR A 303 -0.79 -17.73 13.86
N TRP A 304 -1.25 -17.00 12.83
CA TRP A 304 -2.52 -16.28 12.87
C TRP A 304 -3.70 -17.22 13.11
N PHE A 305 -3.76 -18.35 12.40
CA PHE A 305 -4.84 -19.32 12.55
C PHE A 305 -4.87 -19.91 13.97
N SER A 306 -3.71 -20.17 14.57
CA SER A 306 -3.61 -20.63 15.96
C SER A 306 -4.13 -19.59 16.95
N GLU A 307 -3.86 -18.29 16.75
CA GLU A 307 -4.43 -17.22 17.59
C GLU A 307 -5.95 -17.12 17.42
N ILE A 308 -6.44 -17.29 16.18
CA ILE A 308 -7.88 -17.33 15.90
C ILE A 308 -8.54 -18.49 16.66
N GLU A 309 -7.91 -19.67 16.67
CA GLU A 309 -8.37 -20.84 17.42
C GLU A 309 -8.48 -20.56 18.91
N GLN A 310 -7.41 -20.03 19.51
CA GLN A 310 -7.35 -19.70 20.94
C GLN A 310 -8.37 -18.64 21.35
N SER A 311 -8.73 -17.73 20.45
CA SER A 311 -9.75 -16.69 20.70
C SER A 311 -11.19 -17.22 20.70
N GLY A 312 -11.43 -18.46 20.23
CA GLY A 312 -12.77 -19.03 20.07
C GLY A 312 -13.59 -18.43 18.93
N LEU A 313 -12.97 -17.66 18.02
CA LEU A 313 -13.66 -16.97 16.92
C LEU A 313 -13.72 -17.75 15.59
N ILE A 314 -13.13 -18.95 15.50
CA ILE A 314 -13.03 -19.70 14.23
C ILE A 314 -14.39 -19.79 13.53
N TYR A 315 -15.42 -20.26 14.23
CA TYR A 315 -16.74 -20.44 13.63
C TYR A 315 -17.30 -19.13 13.09
N THR A 316 -17.23 -18.06 13.88
CA THR A 316 -17.69 -16.71 13.50
C THR A 316 -16.94 -16.19 12.28
N ILE A 317 -15.65 -16.44 12.15
CA ILE A 317 -14.86 -15.98 11.00
C ILE A 317 -15.21 -16.80 9.76
N LEU A 318 -15.17 -18.12 9.86
CA LEU A 318 -15.43 -19.02 8.73
C LEU A 318 -16.88 -18.96 8.25
N SER A 319 -17.85 -18.56 9.09
CA SER A 319 -19.24 -18.33 8.63
C SER A 319 -19.38 -17.12 7.70
N HIS A 320 -18.43 -16.18 7.75
CA HIS A 320 -18.40 -15.00 6.88
C HIS A 320 -17.53 -15.18 5.62
N CYS A 321 -16.80 -16.30 5.52
CA CYS A 321 -16.05 -16.66 4.33
C CYS A 321 -16.89 -17.58 3.43
N ASP A 322 -16.82 -17.35 2.13
CA ASP A 322 -17.30 -18.32 1.14
C ASP A 322 -16.37 -19.55 1.08
N ASP A 323 -16.89 -20.66 0.56
CA ASP A 323 -16.16 -21.92 0.52
C ASP A 323 -14.91 -21.83 -0.40
N VAL A 324 -14.92 -20.96 -1.41
CA VAL A 324 -13.78 -20.71 -2.30
C VAL A 324 -12.63 -20.03 -1.56
N THR A 325 -12.91 -19.01 -0.76
CA THR A 325 -11.90 -18.30 0.05
C THR A 325 -11.28 -19.26 1.04
N ILE A 326 -12.09 -20.11 1.69
CA ILE A 326 -11.56 -21.13 2.61
C ILE A 326 -10.69 -22.12 1.86
N ALA A 327 -11.17 -22.73 0.77
CA ALA A 327 -10.36 -23.69 0.00
C ALA A 327 -9.02 -23.08 -0.44
N THR A 328 -9.07 -21.88 -1.03
CA THR A 328 -7.89 -21.15 -1.50
C THR A 328 -6.90 -20.85 -0.39
N ALA A 329 -7.37 -20.41 0.79
CA ALA A 329 -6.49 -20.05 1.91
C ALA A 329 -5.71 -21.24 2.49
N PHE A 330 -6.30 -22.44 2.45
CA PHE A 330 -5.72 -23.68 3.00
C PHE A 330 -5.11 -24.61 1.95
N ASN A 331 -5.12 -24.21 0.67
CA ASN A 331 -4.71 -25.05 -0.46
C ASN A 331 -3.33 -25.70 -0.28
N ASP A 332 -2.37 -24.94 0.24
CA ASP A 332 -0.98 -25.38 0.39
C ASP A 332 -0.69 -25.95 1.79
N ASN A 333 -1.70 -26.09 2.66
CA ASN A 333 -1.55 -26.57 4.03
C ASN A 333 -2.66 -27.54 4.43
N GLU A 334 -2.57 -28.77 3.93
CA GLU A 334 -3.52 -29.86 4.18
C GLU A 334 -3.70 -30.15 5.68
N LYS A 335 -2.64 -30.01 6.49
CA LYS A 335 -2.70 -30.20 7.94
C LYS A 335 -3.65 -29.21 8.60
N LEU A 336 -3.55 -27.92 8.25
CA LEU A 336 -4.47 -26.90 8.75
C LEU A 336 -5.89 -27.10 8.21
N PHE A 337 -6.05 -27.48 6.94
CA PHE A 337 -7.36 -27.78 6.38
C PHE A 337 -8.09 -28.87 7.18
N ASN A 338 -7.39 -29.96 7.51
CA ASN A 338 -7.95 -31.08 8.26
C ASN A 338 -8.44 -30.69 9.66
N GLN A 339 -7.85 -29.65 10.28
CA GLN A 339 -8.29 -29.14 11.58
C GLN A 339 -9.67 -28.48 11.52
N LEU A 340 -10.11 -27.99 10.35
CA LEU A 340 -11.41 -27.35 10.17
C LEU A 340 -12.58 -28.30 10.49
N SER A 341 -12.37 -29.61 10.41
CA SER A 341 -13.34 -30.64 10.76
C SER A 341 -13.84 -30.57 12.22
N ARG A 342 -13.07 -29.92 13.12
CA ARG A 342 -13.47 -29.68 14.50
C ARG A 342 -14.53 -28.58 14.64
N TYR A 343 -14.65 -27.72 13.64
CA TYR A 343 -15.43 -26.48 13.71
C TYR A 343 -16.57 -26.42 12.68
N LEU A 344 -16.45 -27.16 11.58
CA LEU A 344 -17.42 -27.19 10.49
C LEU A 344 -18.06 -28.58 10.37
N SER A 345 -19.29 -28.63 9.88
CA SER A 345 -19.96 -29.90 9.60
C SER A 345 -19.26 -30.65 8.46
N SER A 346 -19.32 -31.99 8.49
CA SER A 346 -18.75 -32.84 7.43
C SER A 346 -19.29 -32.48 6.04
N ARG A 347 -20.57 -32.06 5.95
CA ARG A 347 -21.18 -31.56 4.70
C ARG A 347 -20.45 -30.34 4.15
N ARG A 348 -20.11 -29.37 5.01
CA ARG A 348 -19.41 -28.15 4.58
C ARG A 348 -17.96 -28.43 4.25
N ILE A 349 -17.27 -29.27 5.03
CA ILE A 349 -15.90 -29.71 4.71
C ILE A 349 -15.85 -30.36 3.31
N ASN A 350 -16.80 -31.25 3.01
CA ASN A 350 -16.89 -31.87 1.69
C ASN A 350 -17.16 -30.85 0.58
N SER A 351 -18.01 -29.84 0.83
CA SER A 351 -18.25 -28.72 -0.11
C SER A 351 -16.95 -27.97 -0.42
N ILE A 352 -16.20 -27.58 0.62
CA ILE A 352 -14.93 -26.86 0.47
C ILE A 352 -13.89 -27.74 -0.24
N ALA A 353 -13.83 -29.04 0.08
CA ALA A 353 -12.88 -29.97 -0.53
C ALA A 353 -13.06 -30.14 -2.05
N VAL A 354 -14.25 -29.87 -2.60
CA VAL A 354 -14.44 -29.81 -4.06
C VAL A 354 -13.58 -28.71 -4.67
N TYR A 355 -13.51 -27.56 -4.02
CA TYR A 355 -12.76 -26.39 -4.49
C TYR A 355 -11.25 -26.52 -4.29
N LEU A 356 -10.76 -27.34 -3.35
CA LEU A 356 -9.32 -27.64 -3.21
C LEU A 356 -8.71 -28.30 -4.44
N LYS A 357 -9.53 -28.88 -5.33
CA LYS A 357 -9.07 -29.43 -6.61
C LYS A 357 -8.81 -28.36 -7.66
N ASN A 358 -9.30 -27.14 -7.44
CA ASN A 358 -9.05 -26.02 -8.34
C ASN A 358 -7.62 -25.54 -8.18
N LYS A 359 -7.08 -24.99 -9.27
CA LYS A 359 -5.76 -24.35 -9.26
C LYS A 359 -5.93 -22.90 -8.89
N TYR A 360 -5.23 -22.46 -7.85
CA TYR A 360 -5.19 -21.08 -7.39
C TYR A 360 -3.81 -20.49 -7.61
N THR A 361 -3.76 -19.22 -8.02
CA THR A 361 -2.51 -18.48 -8.09
C THR A 361 -2.01 -18.16 -6.68
N TYR A 362 -0.71 -17.94 -6.54
CA TYR A 362 -0.12 -17.56 -5.26
C TYR A 362 -0.80 -16.31 -4.67
N ASP A 363 -1.06 -15.28 -5.49
CA ASP A 363 -1.69 -14.06 -5.01
C ASP A 363 -3.12 -14.27 -4.51
N HIS A 364 -3.87 -15.19 -5.13
CA HIS A 364 -5.20 -15.57 -4.64
C HIS A 364 -5.12 -16.30 -3.30
N THR A 365 -4.13 -17.18 -3.11
CA THR A 365 -3.86 -17.85 -1.83
C THR A 365 -3.60 -16.84 -0.72
N ILE A 366 -2.66 -15.91 -0.93
CA ILE A 366 -2.32 -14.93 0.10
C ILE A 366 -3.49 -13.98 0.39
N LEU A 367 -4.21 -13.53 -0.64
CA LEU A 367 -5.38 -12.66 -0.48
C LEU A 367 -6.48 -13.34 0.35
N SER A 368 -6.69 -14.64 0.12
CA SER A 368 -7.67 -15.44 0.87
C SER A 368 -7.25 -15.62 2.33
N GLN A 369 -5.97 -15.92 2.58
CA GLN A 369 -5.40 -15.97 3.93
C GLN A 369 -5.55 -14.63 4.65
N TYR A 370 -5.22 -13.53 3.97
CA TYR A 370 -5.33 -12.17 4.51
C TYR A 370 -6.79 -11.82 4.84
N THR A 371 -7.75 -12.24 4.01
CA THR A 371 -9.19 -12.02 4.24
C THR A 371 -9.65 -12.65 5.55
N ILE A 372 -9.24 -13.90 5.82
CA ILE A 372 -9.52 -14.59 7.09
C ILE A 372 -8.93 -13.81 8.28
N VAL A 373 -7.68 -13.36 8.16
CA VAL A 373 -7.01 -12.57 9.22
C VAL A 373 -7.70 -11.22 9.44
N GLN A 374 -8.12 -10.52 8.39
CA GLN A 374 -8.84 -9.25 8.54
C GLN A 374 -10.21 -9.44 9.23
N LEU A 375 -10.93 -10.52 8.92
CA LEU A 375 -12.17 -10.86 9.60
C LEU A 375 -11.94 -11.14 11.09
N TYR A 376 -10.87 -11.84 11.45
CA TYR A 376 -10.48 -12.03 12.84
C TYR A 376 -10.26 -10.70 13.57
N LEU A 377 -9.40 -9.84 13.02
CA LEU A 377 -9.04 -8.56 13.63
C LEU A 377 -10.28 -7.65 13.82
N LYS A 378 -11.25 -7.72 12.90
CA LYS A 378 -12.52 -6.99 13.02
C LYS A 378 -13.39 -7.48 14.17
N ASN A 379 -13.39 -8.80 14.44
CA ASN A 379 -14.25 -9.42 15.47
C ASN A 379 -13.61 -9.44 16.87
N MET A 380 -12.29 -9.26 16.97
CA MET A 380 -11.54 -9.34 18.23
C MET A 380 -11.97 -8.30 19.29
N SER A 381 -12.55 -7.17 18.87
CA SER A 381 -13.03 -6.10 19.76
C SER A 381 -14.06 -6.54 20.80
N HIS A 382 -14.80 -7.62 20.52
CA HIS A 382 -15.87 -8.09 21.40
C HIS A 382 -15.39 -8.94 22.58
N ILE A 383 -14.16 -9.47 22.52
CA ILE A 383 -13.66 -10.47 23.50
C ILE A 383 -12.65 -9.86 24.46
N ASN A 384 -11.85 -8.90 24.02
CA ASN A 384 -10.75 -8.40 24.83
C ASN A 384 -11.21 -7.28 25.79
N LYS A 385 -11.22 -7.59 27.09
CA LYS A 385 -11.65 -6.70 28.19
C LYS A 385 -10.93 -5.35 28.20
N LEU A 386 -9.69 -5.28 27.72
CA LEU A 386 -8.93 -4.02 27.63
C LEU A 386 -9.67 -2.97 26.79
N TYR A 387 -10.36 -3.41 25.74
CA TYR A 387 -11.05 -2.54 24.78
C TYR A 387 -12.53 -2.31 25.11
N ALA A 388 -13.01 -2.88 26.22
CA ALA A 388 -14.31 -2.57 26.80
C ALA A 388 -14.28 -1.32 27.72
N MET A 389 -13.08 -0.76 27.98
CA MET A 389 -12.90 0.45 28.79
C MET A 389 -13.52 1.69 28.14
N PRO A 390 -13.92 2.71 28.92
CA PRO A 390 -14.32 4.01 28.38
C PRO A 390 -13.23 4.60 27.49
N PHE A 391 -13.63 5.19 26.36
CA PHE A 391 -12.70 5.72 25.34
C PHE A 391 -11.60 6.63 25.93
N ASN A 392 -11.94 7.51 26.86
CA ASN A 392 -10.98 8.42 27.49
C ASN A 392 -9.89 7.69 28.31
N GLN A 393 -10.24 6.58 28.95
CA GLN A 393 -9.30 5.77 29.72
C GLN A 393 -8.38 4.98 28.79
N LEU A 394 -8.95 4.40 27.73
CA LEU A 394 -8.18 3.71 26.71
C LEU A 394 -7.20 4.68 26.04
N LEU A 395 -7.69 5.85 25.61
CA LEU A 395 -6.86 6.86 24.96
C LEU A 395 -5.65 7.23 25.82
N LYS A 396 -5.83 7.47 27.12
CA LYS A 396 -4.71 7.78 28.05
C LYS A 396 -3.59 6.73 28.03
N LYS A 397 -3.92 5.44 27.84
CA LYS A 397 -2.92 4.37 27.79
C LYS A 397 -2.09 4.35 26.49
N TYR A 398 -2.61 4.96 25.42
CA TYR A 398 -2.01 4.93 24.08
C TYR A 398 -1.52 6.30 23.60
N ILE A 399 -1.60 7.38 24.41
CA ILE A 399 -1.04 8.71 24.06
C ILE A 399 0.49 8.64 24.14
N HIS A 400 1.10 8.10 23.08
CA HIS A 400 2.53 8.09 22.84
C HIS A 400 2.78 8.44 21.36
N PRO A 401 3.79 9.26 21.01
CA PRO A 401 4.02 9.71 19.62
C PRO A 401 3.98 8.58 18.59
N GLN A 402 4.71 7.49 18.85
CA GLN A 402 4.77 6.34 17.93
C GLN A 402 3.42 5.62 17.77
N MET A 403 2.64 5.49 18.84
CA MET A 403 1.34 4.81 18.78
C MET A 403 0.32 5.68 18.05
N MET A 404 0.26 6.96 18.41
CA MET A 404 -0.62 7.94 17.78
C MET A 404 -0.32 8.08 16.28
N TYR A 405 0.95 8.00 15.89
CA TYR A 405 1.38 7.96 14.50
C TYR A 405 0.68 6.83 13.73
N TYR A 406 0.77 5.58 14.19
CA TYR A 406 0.14 4.46 13.49
C TYR A 406 -1.40 4.48 13.55
N ILE A 407 -1.98 4.96 14.65
CA ILE A 407 -3.44 5.13 14.78
C ILE A 407 -3.96 6.15 13.76
N LEU A 408 -3.24 7.26 13.57
CA LEU A 408 -3.56 8.27 12.57
C LEU A 408 -3.65 7.68 11.16
N PHE A 409 -2.64 6.94 10.73
CA PHE A 409 -2.63 6.39 9.37
C PHE A 409 -3.54 5.18 9.18
N ASP A 410 -4.10 4.63 10.27
CA ASP A 410 -5.09 3.57 10.16
C ASP A 410 -6.54 4.08 10.16
N CYS A 411 -6.85 5.13 10.94
CA CYS A 411 -8.20 5.72 11.04
C CYS A 411 -8.44 6.97 10.19
N GLY A 412 -7.40 7.76 9.98
CA GLY A 412 -7.46 9.11 9.44
C GLY A 412 -7.78 10.20 10.44
N TRP A 413 -7.29 11.41 10.15
CA TRP A 413 -7.40 12.61 10.96
C TRP A 413 -8.86 12.96 11.25
N PHE A 414 -9.76 12.80 10.27
CA PHE A 414 -11.17 13.18 10.41
C PHE A 414 -11.92 12.28 11.40
N THR A 415 -11.66 10.97 11.34
CA THR A 415 -12.21 9.99 12.29
C THR A 415 -11.71 10.30 13.70
N ILE A 416 -10.43 10.62 13.84
CA ILE A 416 -9.83 10.99 15.13
C ILE A 416 -10.44 12.27 15.68
N ALA A 417 -10.54 13.32 14.86
CA ALA A 417 -11.15 14.59 15.26
C ALA A 417 -12.59 14.41 15.74
N THR A 418 -13.37 13.59 15.02
CA THR A 418 -14.75 13.24 15.41
C THR A 418 -14.79 12.44 16.70
N ALA A 419 -13.89 11.46 16.89
CA ALA A 419 -13.84 10.63 18.10
C ALA A 419 -13.46 11.43 19.36
N LEU A 420 -12.64 12.48 19.21
CA LEU A 420 -12.19 13.36 20.28
C LEU A 420 -13.25 14.38 20.74
N LYS A 421 -14.34 14.60 19.98
CA LYS A 421 -15.46 15.43 20.45
C LYS A 421 -15.99 14.92 21.79
N GLN A 422 -16.43 15.85 22.65
CA GLN A 422 -16.90 15.58 24.02
C GLN A 422 -15.84 14.95 24.96
N THR A 423 -14.55 14.95 24.59
CA THR A 423 -13.44 14.51 25.45
C THR A 423 -12.91 15.71 26.25
N PRO A 424 -12.37 15.54 27.47
CA PRO A 424 -11.80 16.65 28.23
C PRO A 424 -10.70 17.39 27.46
N LYS A 425 -10.78 18.72 27.37
CA LYS A 425 -9.88 19.56 26.56
C LYS A 425 -8.40 19.25 26.77
N LYS A 426 -7.95 19.10 28.03
CA LYS A 426 -6.56 18.75 28.34
C LYS A 426 -6.12 17.46 27.64
N LEU A 427 -6.95 16.42 27.69
CA LEU A 427 -6.67 15.13 27.06
C LEU A 427 -6.65 15.22 25.53
N VAL A 428 -7.50 16.08 24.95
CA VAL A 428 -7.52 16.35 23.50
C VAL A 428 -6.21 16.99 23.06
N TYR A 429 -5.77 18.07 23.73
CA TYR A 429 -4.49 18.71 23.40
C TYR A 429 -3.30 17.77 23.64
N ASP A 430 -3.32 16.99 24.72
CA ASP A 430 -2.28 16.01 25.02
C ASP A 430 -2.12 14.95 23.92
N CYS A 431 -3.24 14.59 23.28
CA CYS A 431 -3.33 13.67 22.15
C CYS A 431 -2.89 14.34 20.83
N ILE A 432 -3.44 15.51 20.51
CA ILE A 432 -3.20 16.18 19.22
C ILE A 432 -1.73 16.49 19.01
N GLN A 433 -1.03 16.98 20.03
CA GLN A 433 0.40 17.31 19.94
C GLN A 433 1.31 16.13 19.56
N LYS A 434 0.80 14.89 19.57
CA LYS A 434 1.54 13.67 19.21
C LYS A 434 1.50 13.36 17.72
N PHE A 435 0.61 14.00 16.95
CA PHE A 435 0.49 13.77 15.51
C PHE A 435 1.46 14.63 14.69
N PRO A 436 1.75 14.29 13.43
CA PRO A 436 2.44 15.18 12.50
C PRO A 436 1.69 16.51 12.30
N GLN A 437 2.43 17.59 12.06
CA GLN A 437 1.93 18.96 12.03
C GLN A 437 0.69 19.17 11.13
N GLY A 438 0.68 18.59 9.92
CA GLY A 438 -0.48 18.69 9.02
C GLY A 438 -1.76 18.10 9.63
N ALA A 439 -1.68 16.91 10.22
CA ALA A 439 -2.80 16.29 10.92
C ALA A 439 -3.24 17.08 12.15
N GLN A 440 -2.30 17.69 12.89
CA GLN A 440 -2.65 18.54 14.04
C GLN A 440 -3.59 19.66 13.62
N TYR A 441 -3.26 20.34 12.51
CA TYR A 441 -4.07 21.45 12.00
C TYR A 441 -5.46 20.99 11.58
N CYS A 442 -5.56 19.90 10.80
CA CYS A 442 -6.86 19.36 10.38
C CYS A 442 -7.74 18.97 11.59
N ILE A 443 -7.13 18.32 12.60
CA ILE A 443 -7.86 17.85 13.78
C ILE A 443 -8.34 19.02 14.63
N LEU A 444 -7.49 20.02 14.86
CA LEU A 444 -7.84 21.22 15.62
C LEU A 444 -8.98 21.98 14.95
N ASP A 445 -8.91 22.21 13.64
CA ASP A 445 -9.91 23.02 12.94
C ASP A 445 -11.28 22.33 12.89
N VAL A 446 -11.33 20.99 12.82
CA VAL A 446 -12.60 20.26 13.01
C VAL A 446 -13.04 20.24 14.48
N TYR A 447 -12.11 20.10 15.43
CA TYR A 447 -12.43 20.11 16.85
C TYR A 447 -13.02 21.46 17.32
N ASP A 448 -12.47 22.56 16.83
CA ASP A 448 -12.90 23.93 17.13
C ASP A 448 -14.08 24.40 16.26
N GLY A 449 -14.44 23.63 15.23
CA GLY A 449 -15.58 23.91 14.34
C GLY A 449 -15.30 24.96 13.26
N VAL A 450 -14.02 25.17 12.94
CA VAL A 450 -13.53 26.10 11.91
C VAL A 450 -13.62 25.46 10.51
N LEU A 451 -13.26 24.17 10.38
CA LEU A 451 -13.45 23.41 9.15
C LEU A 451 -14.80 22.67 9.15
N ASN A 452 -15.53 22.73 8.03
CA ASN A 452 -16.81 22.04 7.83
C ASN A 452 -17.88 22.32 8.91
N PRO A 453 -18.30 23.58 9.13
CA PRO A 453 -19.34 23.92 10.12
C PRO A 453 -20.69 23.24 9.87
N ASN A 454 -20.90 22.68 8.67
CA ASN A 454 -22.13 21.99 8.27
C ASN A 454 -22.18 20.51 8.69
N ILE A 455 -21.08 19.94 9.21
CA ILE A 455 -21.07 18.57 9.74
C ILE A 455 -21.45 18.65 11.23
N VAL A 456 -22.74 18.49 11.51
CA VAL A 456 -23.20 18.28 12.89
C VAL A 456 -22.75 16.89 13.32
N HIS A 457 -21.73 16.85 14.20
CA HIS A 457 -21.31 15.62 14.84
C HIS A 457 -22.30 15.23 15.94
N ASP A 458 -23.35 14.50 15.55
CA ASP A 458 -24.27 13.90 16.51
C ASP A 458 -23.58 12.81 17.36
N GLU A 459 -24.20 12.43 18.48
CA GLU A 459 -23.64 11.44 19.41
C GLU A 459 -23.39 10.07 18.75
N MET A 460 -24.20 9.72 17.75
CA MET A 460 -24.07 8.46 17.02
C MET A 460 -22.80 8.45 16.16
N GLN A 461 -22.50 9.54 15.47
CA GLN A 461 -21.27 9.72 14.69
C GLN A 461 -20.04 9.67 15.60
N ILE A 462 -20.08 10.34 16.75
CA ILE A 462 -18.99 10.32 17.74
C ILE A 462 -18.76 8.88 18.24
N LYS A 463 -19.82 8.15 18.61
CA LYS A 463 -19.72 6.76 19.06
C LYS A 463 -19.13 5.85 17.98
N LYS A 464 -19.57 6.00 16.73
CA LYS A 464 -19.04 5.24 15.58
C LYS A 464 -17.56 5.54 15.34
N ALA A 465 -17.17 6.82 15.38
CA ALA A 465 -15.77 7.21 15.22
C ALA A 465 -14.87 6.64 16.32
N ARG A 466 -15.32 6.67 17.58
CA ARG A 466 -14.61 6.04 18.71
C ARG A 466 -14.45 4.54 18.52
N GLN A 467 -15.49 3.85 18.05
CA GLN A 467 -15.41 2.41 17.74
C GLN A 467 -14.37 2.12 16.65
N LEU A 468 -14.28 2.94 15.61
CA LEU A 468 -13.26 2.79 14.57
C LEU A 468 -11.84 2.97 15.14
N VAL A 469 -11.63 3.97 16.01
CA VAL A 469 -10.33 4.16 16.70
C VAL A 469 -9.99 2.96 17.60
N ILE A 470 -10.97 2.41 18.32
CA ILE A 470 -10.76 1.22 19.15
C ILE A 470 -10.41 -0.01 18.29
N GLN A 471 -11.11 -0.22 17.17
CA GLN A 471 -10.82 -1.30 16.23
C GLN A 471 -9.41 -1.18 15.65
N SER A 472 -8.98 0.04 15.33
CA SER A 472 -7.62 0.31 14.88
C SER A 472 -6.57 -0.02 15.93
N LEU A 473 -6.80 0.39 17.19
CA LEU A 473 -5.92 0.04 18.31
C LEU A 473 -5.75 -1.47 18.45
N ILE A 474 -6.86 -2.23 18.39
CA ILE A 474 -6.83 -3.70 18.45
C ILE A 474 -6.03 -4.27 17.29
N LYS A 475 -6.33 -3.85 16.07
CA LYS A 475 -5.64 -4.31 14.86
C LYS A 475 -4.13 -4.07 14.96
N LEU A 476 -3.73 -2.85 15.30
CA LEU A 476 -2.32 -2.47 15.39
C LEU A 476 -1.61 -3.19 16.54
N HIS A 477 -2.28 -3.41 17.66
CA HIS A 477 -1.73 -4.13 18.80
C HIS A 477 -1.55 -5.63 18.50
N SER A 478 -2.57 -6.27 17.92
CA SER A 478 -2.52 -7.69 17.55
C SER A 478 -1.50 -7.99 16.46
N ASN A 479 -1.28 -7.02 15.57
CA ASN A 479 -0.20 -7.04 14.58
C ASN A 479 1.17 -6.72 15.18
N GLY A 480 1.30 -6.43 16.48
CA GLY A 480 2.56 -6.03 17.10
C GLY A 480 3.16 -4.74 16.51
N THR A 481 2.32 -3.85 15.95
CA THR A 481 2.76 -2.53 15.47
C THR A 481 2.82 -1.53 16.61
N ILE A 482 1.91 -1.64 17.58
CA ILE A 482 1.90 -0.84 18.80
C ILE A 482 1.87 -1.78 20.01
N HIS A 483 2.42 -1.32 21.13
CA HIS A 483 2.45 -2.07 22.39
C HIS A 483 1.88 -1.19 23.48
N CYS A 484 1.05 -1.73 24.36
CA CYS A 484 0.70 -1.05 25.59
C CYS A 484 1.56 -1.67 26.70
N GLU A 485 2.35 -0.86 27.39
CA GLU A 485 2.94 -1.29 28.66
C GLU A 485 1.76 -1.53 29.62
N VAL A 486 1.52 -2.79 29.97
CA VAL A 486 0.44 -3.19 30.88
C VAL A 486 0.84 -2.92 32.32
#